data_AF-A0A2D1U1S3-F1
#
_entry.id   AF-A0A2D1U1S3-F1
#
_cell.length_a   1.000
_cell.length_b   1.000
_cell.length_c   1.000
_cell.angle_alpha   90.00
_cell.angle_beta   90.00
_cell.angle_gamma   90.00
#
_symmetry.space_group_name_H-M   'P 1'
#
loop_
_entity.id
_entity.type
_entity.pdbx_description
1 polymer ?
#
loop_
_entity_poly.entity_id
_entity_poly.type
_entity_poly.pdbx_seq_one_letter_code
_entity_poly.pdbx_strand_id
1 'polypeptide(L)'
;MGKNERLFSVFSENLKNNFKRFGLKVQHLESDVLDALYICPISLRCYTIEGSKNRDLTIEHVPPESLGGKGIVLTSKEANNMDGQTMDKKLLNYFKSENFKTGAGEIDVVISSDQLEFNGVKAKFTVGEKNGKPLVKLSSSMQNIKVLDFKGLFENWDGGKFNLKWQQQVNIDKKALLKCAYLTVFSKIGYELIFDSAGLKKGTYGMLIDYLRSSVLEIDFPIVYINQHAPLNNSTVGVITAPSEFATFVVNLTFKLNGNEFKYAVFLPHPDCTNLSNLKKLEELITTGDHTFNFKIAEVMLDICS
;
A
#
# COMPACT_ATOMS: atom_id res chain seq x y z
N MET A 1 -9.03 -17.97 -20.18
CA MET A 1 -9.09 -17.91 -18.71
C MET A 1 -8.95 -16.46 -18.29
N GLY A 2 -9.88 -15.96 -17.47
CA GLY A 2 -9.84 -14.58 -16.96
C GLY A 2 -8.67 -14.38 -15.99
N LYS A 3 -8.26 -13.12 -15.75
CA LYS A 3 -7.16 -12.81 -14.81
C LYS A 3 -7.42 -13.35 -13.39
N ASN A 4 -8.67 -13.25 -12.91
CA ASN A 4 -9.08 -13.81 -11.62
C ASN A 4 -8.87 -15.31 -11.53
N GLU A 5 -9.39 -16.05 -12.51
CA GLU A 5 -9.28 -17.50 -12.57
C GLU A 5 -7.81 -17.95 -12.64
N ARG A 6 -6.97 -17.19 -13.38
CA ARG A 6 -5.52 -17.44 -13.42
C ARG A 6 -4.88 -17.29 -12.04
N LEU A 7 -5.11 -16.16 -11.37
CA LEU A 7 -4.54 -15.94 -10.03
C LEU A 7 -5.06 -16.99 -9.05
N PHE A 8 -6.35 -17.31 -9.09
CA PHE A 8 -6.94 -18.35 -8.27
C PHE A 8 -6.23 -19.69 -8.47
N SER A 9 -6.10 -20.15 -9.71
CA SER A 9 -5.47 -21.43 -10.05
C SER A 9 -4.01 -21.49 -9.58
N VAL A 10 -3.24 -20.43 -9.84
CA VAL A 10 -1.83 -20.33 -9.43
C VAL A 10 -1.68 -20.44 -7.91
N PHE A 11 -2.45 -19.66 -7.15
CA PHE A 11 -2.34 -19.68 -5.69
C PHE A 11 -2.97 -20.95 -5.09
N SER A 12 -4.03 -21.51 -5.68
CA SER A 12 -4.61 -22.79 -5.24
C SER A 12 -3.58 -23.92 -5.35
N GLU A 13 -2.85 -23.98 -6.47
CA GLU A 13 -1.77 -24.95 -6.66
C GLU A 13 -0.61 -24.70 -5.69
N ASN A 14 -0.24 -23.44 -5.46
CA ASN A 14 0.77 -23.10 -4.44
C ASN A 14 0.34 -23.52 -3.03
N LEU A 15 -0.94 -23.36 -2.66
CA LEU A 15 -1.49 -23.80 -1.37
C LEU A 15 -1.37 -25.31 -1.21
N LYS A 16 -1.83 -26.05 -2.23
CA LYS A 16 -1.75 -27.52 -2.25
C LYS A 16 -0.32 -28.01 -2.06
N ASN A 17 0.62 -27.44 -2.80
CA ASN A 17 2.04 -27.80 -2.71
C ASN A 17 2.65 -27.44 -1.35
N ASN A 18 2.31 -26.27 -0.80
CA ASN A 18 2.71 -25.86 0.54
C ASN A 18 2.21 -26.83 1.62
N PHE A 19 0.93 -27.22 1.55
CA PHE A 19 0.32 -28.15 2.51
C PHE A 19 0.95 -29.53 2.43
N LYS A 20 1.17 -30.04 1.21
CA LYS A 20 1.88 -31.30 0.98
C LYS A 20 3.31 -31.26 1.53
N ARG A 21 4.05 -30.17 1.27
CA ARG A 21 5.44 -29.98 1.73
C ARG A 21 5.55 -29.99 3.25
N PHE A 22 4.61 -29.32 3.94
CA PHE A 22 4.64 -29.18 5.39
C PHE A 22 3.77 -30.19 6.15
N GLY A 23 3.12 -31.13 5.45
CA GLY A 23 2.24 -32.13 6.05
C GLY A 23 0.98 -31.53 6.70
N LEU A 24 0.56 -30.35 6.24
CA LEU A 24 -0.60 -29.64 6.78
C LEU A 24 -1.90 -30.28 6.32
N LYS A 25 -2.89 -30.29 7.20
CA LYS A 25 -4.25 -30.77 6.93
C LYS A 25 -5.26 -29.72 7.34
N VAL A 26 -6.29 -29.53 6.52
CA VAL A 26 -7.44 -28.73 6.91
C VAL A 26 -8.32 -29.58 7.82
N GLN A 27 -8.64 -29.10 9.01
CA GLN A 27 -9.57 -29.79 9.89
C GLN A 27 -10.98 -29.74 9.29
N HIS A 28 -11.75 -30.83 9.43
CA HIS A 28 -13.15 -30.93 9.00
C HIS A 28 -13.42 -30.85 7.49
N LEU A 29 -12.39 -31.03 6.65
CA LEU A 29 -12.53 -31.16 5.20
C LEU A 29 -11.89 -32.47 4.74
N GLU A 30 -12.57 -33.21 3.87
CA GLU A 30 -11.99 -34.39 3.23
C GLU A 30 -10.80 -33.98 2.34
N SER A 31 -9.79 -34.86 2.27
CA SER A 31 -8.49 -34.58 1.62
C SER A 31 -8.58 -34.14 0.17
N ASP A 32 -9.69 -34.46 -0.51
CA ASP A 32 -9.89 -34.23 -1.93
C ASP A 32 -10.38 -32.81 -2.26
N VAL A 33 -10.64 -31.97 -1.23
CA VAL A 33 -11.13 -30.60 -1.40
C VAL A 33 -9.99 -29.58 -1.60
N LEU A 34 -8.72 -29.95 -1.38
CA LEU A 34 -7.56 -29.04 -1.51
C LEU A 34 -7.31 -28.55 -2.94
N ASP A 35 -7.77 -29.29 -3.95
CA ASP A 35 -7.47 -29.03 -5.36
C ASP A 35 -8.19 -27.79 -5.92
N ALA A 36 -9.09 -27.19 -5.14
CA ALA A 36 -9.86 -26.03 -5.56
C ALA A 36 -9.99 -24.96 -4.46
N LEU A 37 -9.02 -24.87 -3.53
CA LEU A 37 -9.07 -23.91 -2.43
C LEU A 37 -8.07 -22.78 -2.57
N TYR A 38 -8.55 -21.59 -2.23
CA TYR A 38 -7.76 -20.38 -2.07
C TYR A 38 -7.99 -19.80 -0.68
N ILE A 39 -6.92 -19.51 0.06
CA ILE A 39 -7.00 -18.83 1.35
C ILE A 39 -6.62 -17.36 1.16
N CYS A 40 -7.55 -16.44 1.44
CA CYS A 40 -7.22 -15.02 1.34
C CYS A 40 -6.07 -14.65 2.28
N PRO A 41 -4.97 -14.02 1.78
CA PRO A 41 -3.78 -13.75 2.56
C PRO A 41 -4.00 -12.73 3.69
N ILE A 42 -5.11 -11.99 3.67
CA ILE A 42 -5.46 -11.02 4.72
C ILE A 42 -6.53 -11.59 5.65
N SER A 43 -7.63 -12.12 5.13
CA SER A 43 -8.72 -12.58 6.02
C SER A 43 -8.53 -14.01 6.54
N LEU A 44 -7.61 -14.78 5.94
CA LEU A 44 -7.39 -16.20 6.18
C LEU A 44 -8.63 -17.09 5.93
N ARG A 45 -9.66 -16.55 5.27
CA ARG A 45 -10.84 -17.32 4.87
C ARG A 45 -10.57 -18.15 3.63
N CYS A 46 -11.13 -19.34 3.59
CA CYS A 46 -11.06 -20.25 2.45
C CYS A 46 -12.15 -19.96 1.43
N TYR A 47 -11.81 -20.07 0.15
CA TYR A 47 -12.69 -19.83 -0.98
C TYR A 47 -12.49 -20.92 -2.03
N THR A 48 -13.57 -21.31 -2.69
CA THR A 48 -13.51 -22.13 -3.89
C THR A 48 -13.47 -21.26 -5.15
N ILE A 49 -13.28 -21.88 -6.32
CA ILE A 49 -13.32 -21.16 -7.61
C ILE A 49 -14.64 -20.41 -7.81
N GLU A 50 -15.76 -20.91 -7.25
CA GLU A 50 -17.05 -20.22 -7.29
C GLU A 50 -17.02 -18.89 -6.53
N GLY A 51 -16.24 -18.78 -5.45
CA GLY A 51 -16.00 -17.49 -4.77
C GLY A 51 -15.31 -16.46 -5.67
N SER A 52 -14.48 -16.92 -6.62
CA SER A 52 -13.91 -16.05 -7.67
C SER A 52 -14.96 -15.61 -8.70
N LYS A 53 -15.94 -16.45 -9.03
CA LYS A 53 -17.00 -16.14 -10.00
C LYS A 53 -18.08 -15.23 -9.42
N ASN A 54 -18.41 -15.43 -8.15
CA ASN A 54 -19.42 -14.67 -7.41
C ASN A 54 -18.92 -13.31 -6.89
N ARG A 55 -17.66 -12.95 -7.20
CA ARG A 55 -16.99 -11.70 -6.78
C ARG A 55 -16.80 -11.56 -5.26
N ASP A 56 -16.72 -12.69 -4.55
CA ASP A 56 -16.29 -12.73 -3.16
C ASP A 56 -14.77 -12.53 -3.04
N LEU A 57 -14.04 -12.92 -4.07
CA LEU A 57 -12.64 -12.57 -4.31
C LEU A 57 -12.51 -11.47 -5.36
N THR A 58 -11.68 -10.48 -5.07
CA THR A 58 -11.37 -9.35 -5.96
C THR A 58 -9.87 -9.25 -6.19
N ILE A 59 -9.48 -8.65 -7.33
CA ILE A 59 -8.08 -8.36 -7.62
C ILE A 59 -7.63 -7.22 -6.73
N GLU A 60 -6.56 -7.44 -5.98
CA GLU A 60 -5.89 -6.39 -5.22
C GLU A 60 -4.76 -5.78 -6.05
N HIS A 61 -4.82 -4.46 -6.25
CA HIS A 61 -3.75 -3.70 -6.88
C HIS A 61 -2.73 -3.30 -5.82
N VAL A 62 -1.46 -3.66 -6.06
CA VAL A 62 -0.36 -3.35 -5.16
C VAL A 62 0.78 -2.66 -5.92
N PRO A 63 1.14 -1.42 -5.56
CA PRO A 63 0.31 -0.43 -4.85
C PRO A 63 -1.08 -0.22 -5.46
N PRO A 64 -1.95 0.64 -4.89
CA PRO A 64 -3.24 0.95 -5.51
C PRO A 64 -3.09 1.38 -6.98
N GLU A 65 -4.08 1.06 -7.82
CA GLU A 65 -4.04 1.35 -9.26
C GLU A 65 -3.86 2.84 -9.55
N SER A 66 -4.49 3.70 -8.75
CA SER A 66 -4.36 5.17 -8.80
C SER A 66 -2.94 5.68 -8.53
N LEU A 67 -2.07 4.81 -8.01
CA LEU A 67 -0.66 5.04 -7.73
C LEU A 67 0.25 4.14 -8.58
N GLY A 68 -0.27 3.66 -9.73
CA GLY A 68 0.48 2.94 -10.75
C GLY A 68 0.78 1.48 -10.42
N GLY A 69 0.15 0.90 -9.40
CA GLY A 69 0.36 -0.50 -9.08
C GLY A 69 -0.48 -1.46 -9.91
N LYS A 70 -0.24 -2.76 -9.70
CA LYS A 70 -0.76 -3.83 -10.55
C LYS A 70 -1.57 -4.81 -9.73
N GLY A 71 -2.62 -5.34 -10.35
CA GLY A 71 -3.40 -6.42 -9.76
C GLY A 71 -2.61 -7.72 -9.71
N ILE A 72 -2.03 -8.07 -8.56
CA ILE A 72 -1.05 -9.18 -8.44
C ILE A 72 -1.52 -10.33 -7.55
N VAL A 73 -2.56 -10.12 -6.73
CA VAL A 73 -3.10 -11.13 -5.81
C VAL A 73 -4.63 -11.02 -5.76
N LEU A 74 -5.27 -12.04 -5.22
CA LEU A 74 -6.69 -11.97 -4.85
C LEU A 74 -6.82 -11.61 -3.36
N THR A 75 -7.83 -10.83 -3.02
CA THR A 75 -8.23 -10.57 -1.62
C THR A 75 -9.72 -10.78 -1.51
N SER A 76 -10.22 -11.08 -0.31
CA SER A 76 -11.67 -11.11 -0.12
C SER A 76 -12.22 -9.70 -0.28
N LYS A 77 -13.43 -9.59 -0.83
CA LYS A 77 -14.14 -8.32 -0.98
C LYS A 77 -14.24 -7.56 0.35
N GLU A 78 -14.40 -8.28 1.46
CA GLU A 78 -14.39 -7.69 2.80
C GLU A 78 -13.04 -7.07 3.16
N ALA A 79 -11.93 -7.80 2.99
CA ALA A 79 -10.59 -7.27 3.26
C ALA A 79 -10.23 -6.11 2.32
N ASN A 80 -10.69 -6.17 1.07
CA ASN A 80 -10.50 -5.10 0.10
C ASN A 80 -11.37 -3.86 0.43
N ASN A 81 -12.61 -4.03 0.90
CA ASN A 81 -13.52 -2.91 1.20
C ASN A 81 -13.31 -2.29 2.57
N MET A 82 -13.00 -3.09 3.61
CA MET A 82 -12.68 -2.58 4.94
C MET A 82 -11.45 -1.66 4.93
N ASP A 83 -10.49 -1.94 4.04
CA ASP A 83 -9.23 -1.20 3.93
C ASP A 83 -9.23 -0.19 2.77
N GLY A 84 -9.73 -0.55 1.57
CA GLY A 84 -9.43 0.12 0.30
C GLY A 84 -9.99 1.54 0.14
N GLN A 85 -11.21 1.83 0.64
CA GLN A 85 -11.77 3.18 0.47
C GLN A 85 -11.10 4.23 1.37
N THR A 86 -10.50 3.79 2.48
CA THR A 86 -9.88 4.70 3.45
C THR A 86 -8.36 4.72 3.30
N MET A 87 -7.70 3.56 3.19
CA MET A 87 -6.24 3.46 3.11
C MET A 87 -5.70 3.92 1.76
N ASP A 88 -6.26 3.43 0.64
CA ASP A 88 -5.77 3.82 -0.70
C ASP A 88 -6.00 5.31 -0.95
N LYS A 89 -7.13 5.83 -0.47
CA LYS A 89 -7.42 7.26 -0.51
C LYS A 89 -6.44 8.08 0.32
N LYS A 90 -6.08 7.62 1.53
CA LYS A 90 -5.06 8.27 2.37
C LYS A 90 -3.69 8.25 1.69
N LEU A 91 -3.27 7.13 1.10
CA LEU A 91 -2.03 7.04 0.32
C LEU A 91 -2.05 8.00 -0.87
N LEU A 92 -3.14 8.02 -1.65
CA LEU A 92 -3.29 8.93 -2.78
C LEU A 92 -3.21 10.40 -2.34
N ASN A 93 -3.90 10.76 -1.27
CA ASN A 93 -3.89 12.13 -0.74
C ASN A 93 -2.51 12.52 -0.17
N TYR A 94 -1.79 11.57 0.42
CA TYR A 94 -0.40 11.76 0.84
C TYR A 94 0.49 12.08 -0.37
N PHE A 95 0.48 11.26 -1.43
CA PHE A 95 1.32 11.52 -2.60
C PHE A 95 0.89 12.76 -3.40
N LYS A 96 -0.40 13.12 -3.41
CA LYS A 96 -0.86 14.43 -3.92
C LYS A 96 -0.24 15.57 -3.12
N SER A 97 -0.22 15.45 -1.79
CA SER A 97 0.38 16.45 -0.90
C SER A 97 1.89 16.57 -1.13
N GLU A 98 2.61 15.45 -1.32
CA GLU A 98 4.04 15.45 -1.62
C GLU A 98 4.34 16.09 -2.98
N ASN A 99 3.61 15.68 -4.04
CA ASN A 99 3.72 16.30 -5.37
C ASN A 99 3.50 17.81 -5.32
N PHE A 100 2.52 18.26 -4.54
CA PHE A 100 2.23 19.67 -4.38
C PHE A 100 3.35 20.44 -3.67
N LYS A 101 3.95 19.87 -2.61
CA LYS A 101 5.10 20.47 -1.91
C LYS A 101 6.31 20.67 -2.83
N THR A 102 6.51 19.77 -3.80
CA THR A 102 7.62 19.86 -4.76
C THR A 102 7.27 20.68 -6.01
N GLY A 103 6.12 21.38 -6.03
CA GLY A 103 5.70 22.21 -7.17
C GLY A 103 5.30 21.41 -8.41
N ALA A 104 4.91 20.15 -8.26
CA ALA A 104 4.55 19.24 -9.35
C ALA A 104 3.18 18.60 -9.12
N GLY A 105 2.19 19.40 -8.67
CA GLY A 105 0.93 18.83 -8.21
C GLY A 105 -0.26 19.78 -8.15
N GLU A 106 -1.42 19.14 -7.98
CA GLU A 106 -2.71 19.78 -7.76
C GLU A 106 -3.31 19.24 -6.47
N ILE A 107 -3.87 20.13 -5.65
CA ILE A 107 -4.62 19.77 -4.43
C ILE A 107 -6.04 20.29 -4.51
N ASP A 108 -6.95 19.54 -3.90
CA ASP A 108 -8.32 19.99 -3.68
C ASP A 108 -8.33 20.99 -2.53
N VAL A 109 -8.86 22.18 -2.78
CA VAL A 109 -8.91 23.30 -1.82
C VAL A 109 -10.35 23.79 -1.66
N VAL A 110 -10.61 24.42 -0.52
CA VAL A 110 -11.80 25.21 -0.26
C VAL A 110 -11.38 26.66 -0.13
N ILE A 111 -11.94 27.51 -0.98
CA ILE A 111 -11.69 28.94 -1.00
C ILE A 111 -12.79 29.65 -0.22
N SER A 112 -12.38 30.67 0.53
CA SER A 112 -13.27 31.60 1.23
C SER A 112 -12.68 33.01 1.21
N SER A 113 -13.54 34.02 1.25
CA SER A 113 -13.19 35.42 1.40
C SER A 113 -14.23 36.13 2.24
N ASP A 114 -13.79 36.77 3.31
CA ASP A 114 -14.66 37.60 4.16
C ASP A 114 -15.02 38.92 3.46
N GLN A 115 -14.10 39.46 2.64
CA GLN A 115 -14.30 40.71 1.88
C GLN A 115 -15.35 40.55 0.78
N LEU A 116 -15.35 39.40 0.10
CA LEU A 116 -16.32 39.08 -0.97
C LEU A 116 -17.51 38.25 -0.44
N GLU A 117 -17.62 38.10 0.88
CA GLU A 117 -18.72 37.40 1.56
C GLU A 117 -19.06 36.03 0.97
N PHE A 118 -18.05 35.18 0.75
CA PHE A 118 -18.27 33.80 0.35
C PHE A 118 -17.42 32.82 1.16
N ASN A 119 -18.00 31.65 1.44
CA ASN A 119 -17.34 30.58 2.17
C ASN A 119 -17.64 29.25 1.49
N GLY A 120 -16.64 28.36 1.41
CA GLY A 120 -16.88 26.98 1.05
C GLY A 120 -16.81 26.66 -0.45
N VAL A 121 -16.21 27.52 -1.29
CA VAL A 121 -16.12 27.23 -2.73
C VAL A 121 -15.01 26.21 -2.98
N LYS A 122 -15.40 25.00 -3.40
CA LYS A 122 -14.44 23.94 -3.77
C LYS A 122 -13.70 24.33 -5.04
N ALA A 123 -12.39 24.17 -5.05
CA ALA A 123 -11.55 24.40 -6.20
C ALA A 123 -10.36 23.44 -6.19
N LYS A 124 -9.59 23.47 -7.27
CA LYS A 124 -8.32 22.81 -7.44
C LYS A 124 -7.23 23.87 -7.51
N PHE A 125 -6.22 23.74 -6.68
CA PHE A 125 -5.07 24.62 -6.64
C PHE A 125 -3.86 23.89 -7.21
N THR A 126 -3.31 24.43 -8.29
CA THR A 126 -2.11 23.91 -8.96
C THR A 126 -0.98 24.90 -8.79
N VAL A 127 0.17 24.40 -8.35
CA VAL A 127 1.44 25.13 -8.38
C VAL A 127 2.37 24.33 -9.29
N GLY A 128 3.02 25.01 -10.23
CA GLY A 128 4.01 24.38 -11.10
C GLY A 128 4.67 25.35 -12.04
N GLU A 129 5.07 24.87 -13.22
CA GLU A 129 5.75 25.65 -14.24
C GLU A 129 5.05 25.50 -15.59
N LYS A 130 4.96 26.59 -16.35
CA LYS A 130 4.52 26.58 -17.74
C LYS A 130 5.44 27.46 -18.57
N ASN A 131 6.11 26.87 -19.56
CA ASN A 131 7.04 27.55 -20.46
C ASN A 131 8.16 28.33 -19.70
N GLY A 132 8.79 27.74 -18.68
CA GLY A 132 9.85 28.41 -17.91
C GLY A 132 9.35 29.43 -16.89
N LYS A 133 8.02 29.57 -16.70
CA LYS A 133 7.44 30.56 -15.77
C LYS A 133 6.65 29.86 -14.65
N PRO A 134 6.76 30.34 -13.40
CA PRO A 134 5.90 29.87 -12.32
C PRO A 134 4.42 30.01 -12.69
N LEU A 135 3.67 28.94 -12.49
CA LEU A 135 2.25 28.86 -12.70
C LEU A 135 1.56 28.64 -11.37
N VAL A 136 0.66 29.55 -11.03
CA VAL A 136 -0.35 29.33 -9.98
C VAL A 136 -1.71 29.34 -10.67
N LYS A 137 -2.46 28.25 -10.54
CA LYS A 137 -3.77 28.11 -11.18
C LYS A 137 -4.80 27.66 -10.15
N LEU A 138 -5.90 28.39 -10.10
CA LEU A 138 -7.13 27.96 -9.45
C LEU A 138 -8.13 27.53 -10.52
N SER A 139 -8.71 26.35 -10.37
CA SER A 139 -9.78 25.87 -11.25
C SER A 139 -10.94 25.31 -10.45
N SER A 140 -12.16 25.49 -10.96
CA SER A 140 -13.37 25.02 -10.29
C SER A 140 -14.46 24.68 -11.30
N SER A 141 -15.58 24.13 -10.84
CA SER A 141 -16.74 23.88 -11.71
C SER A 141 -17.31 25.19 -12.24
N MET A 142 -17.92 25.16 -13.42
CA MET A 142 -18.54 26.36 -14.01
C MET A 142 -19.56 27.01 -13.07
N GLN A 143 -20.31 26.19 -12.31
CA GLN A 143 -21.25 26.68 -11.31
C GLN A 143 -20.54 27.47 -10.20
N ASN A 144 -19.42 26.95 -9.68
CA ASN A 144 -18.64 27.64 -8.66
C ASN A 144 -18.00 28.92 -9.21
N ILE A 145 -17.53 28.91 -10.46
CA ILE A 145 -17.00 30.12 -11.12
C ILE A 145 -18.07 31.20 -11.24
N LYS A 146 -19.31 30.85 -11.62
CA LYS A 146 -20.43 31.80 -11.64
C LYS A 146 -20.75 32.38 -10.27
N VAL A 147 -20.66 31.58 -9.20
CA VAL A 147 -20.85 32.07 -7.82
C VAL A 147 -19.75 33.08 -7.46
N LEU A 148 -18.49 32.78 -7.81
CA LEU A 148 -17.37 33.69 -7.56
C LEU A 148 -17.51 35.00 -8.35
N ASP A 149 -17.93 34.90 -9.62
CA ASP A 149 -18.17 36.05 -10.49
C ASP A 149 -19.30 36.93 -9.96
N PHE A 150 -20.45 36.34 -9.60
CA PHE A 150 -21.56 37.05 -8.96
C PHE A 150 -21.14 37.75 -7.65
N LYS A 151 -20.21 37.16 -6.91
CA LYS A 151 -19.62 37.75 -5.70
C LYS A 151 -18.59 38.85 -6.00
N GLY A 152 -18.44 39.24 -7.26
CA GLY A 152 -17.59 40.33 -7.70
C GLY A 152 -16.11 39.96 -7.81
N LEU A 153 -15.77 38.66 -7.85
CA LEU A 153 -14.37 38.25 -7.82
C LEU A 153 -13.57 38.76 -9.02
N PHE A 154 -14.18 38.87 -10.20
CA PHE A 154 -13.46 39.24 -11.41
C PHE A 154 -13.63 40.73 -11.76
N GLU A 155 -14.68 41.37 -11.26
CA GLU A 155 -14.99 42.78 -11.57
C GLU A 155 -14.46 43.76 -10.51
N ASN A 156 -14.43 43.37 -9.23
CA ASN A 156 -14.13 44.26 -8.10
C ASN A 156 -12.79 43.95 -7.39
N TRP A 157 -11.90 43.20 -8.04
CA TRP A 157 -10.68 42.71 -7.38
C TRP A 157 -9.55 43.74 -7.38
N ASP A 158 -9.29 44.32 -6.21
CA ASP A 158 -8.21 45.29 -5.95
C ASP A 158 -7.00 44.69 -5.22
N GLY A 159 -6.92 43.36 -5.10
CA GLY A 159 -5.86 42.66 -4.36
C GLY A 159 -6.32 41.98 -3.08
N GLY A 160 -7.58 41.52 -3.02
CA GLY A 160 -8.17 40.86 -1.86
C GLY A 160 -7.39 39.63 -1.35
N LYS A 161 -7.64 39.28 -0.08
CA LYS A 161 -7.05 38.08 0.55
C LYS A 161 -8.04 36.92 0.45
N PHE A 162 -7.55 35.74 0.08
CA PHE A 162 -8.29 34.50 0.20
C PHE A 162 -7.76 33.64 1.33
N ASN A 163 -8.68 32.94 1.98
CA ASN A 163 -8.35 31.83 2.84
C ASN A 163 -8.48 30.53 2.02
N LEU A 164 -7.36 29.84 1.84
CA LEU A 164 -7.30 28.51 1.24
C LEU A 164 -7.22 27.47 2.36
N LYS A 165 -8.19 26.55 2.40
CA LYS A 165 -8.17 25.39 3.29
C LYS A 165 -8.04 24.12 2.46
N TRP A 166 -7.10 23.25 2.81
CA TRP A 166 -6.97 21.94 2.20
C TRP A 166 -6.65 20.89 3.25
N GLN A 167 -6.98 19.63 2.95
CA GLN A 167 -6.59 18.51 3.77
C GLN A 167 -5.20 18.05 3.34
N GLN A 168 -4.19 18.39 4.14
CA GLN A 168 -2.85 17.86 3.95
C GLN A 168 -2.70 16.56 4.72
N GLN A 169 -2.31 15.50 4.01
CA GLN A 169 -1.89 14.26 4.66
C GLN A 169 -0.38 14.34 4.86
N VAL A 170 0.06 14.66 6.08
CA VAL A 170 1.48 14.90 6.39
C VAL A 170 2.28 13.60 6.53
N ASN A 171 1.64 12.56 7.07
CA ASN A 171 2.26 11.26 7.31
C ASN A 171 1.66 10.21 6.37
N ILE A 172 2.53 9.36 5.83
CA ILE A 172 2.10 8.18 5.08
C ILE A 172 1.34 7.22 5.99
N ASP A 173 0.28 6.61 5.46
CA ASP A 173 -0.43 5.55 6.19
C ASP A 173 0.46 4.31 6.27
N LYS A 174 1.12 4.14 7.43
CA LYS A 174 2.06 3.05 7.69
C LYS A 174 1.42 1.66 7.53
N LYS A 175 0.14 1.51 7.88
CA LYS A 175 -0.60 0.25 7.74
C LYS A 175 -0.85 -0.08 6.27
N ALA A 176 -1.20 0.92 5.47
CA ALA A 176 -1.36 0.76 4.03
C ALA A 176 -0.03 0.40 3.33
N LEU A 177 1.07 1.04 3.76
CA LEU A 177 2.42 0.73 3.28
C LEU A 177 2.81 -0.72 3.59
N LEU A 178 2.55 -1.17 4.83
CA LEU A 178 2.80 -2.54 5.27
C LEU A 178 1.97 -3.56 4.49
N LYS A 179 0.67 -3.28 4.25
CA LYS A 179 -0.20 -4.12 3.40
C LYS A 179 0.39 -4.27 1.99
N CYS A 180 0.85 -3.18 1.39
CA CYS A 180 1.47 -3.24 0.06
C CYS A 180 2.74 -4.09 0.05
N ALA A 181 3.60 -3.94 1.06
CA ALA A 181 4.81 -4.74 1.17
C ALA A 181 4.50 -6.23 1.36
N TYR A 182 3.60 -6.54 2.30
CA TYR A 182 3.17 -7.90 2.58
C TYR A 182 2.63 -8.61 1.35
N LEU A 183 1.70 -7.97 0.62
CA LEU A 183 1.10 -8.57 -0.56
C LEU A 183 2.08 -8.69 -1.74
N THR A 184 3.08 -7.81 -1.82
CA THR A 184 4.16 -7.92 -2.80
C THR A 184 5.04 -9.14 -2.52
N VAL A 185 5.33 -9.44 -1.24
CA VAL A 185 6.06 -10.67 -0.87
C VAL A 185 5.18 -11.90 -1.06
N PHE A 186 3.91 -11.84 -0.67
CA PHE A 186 2.97 -12.95 -0.86
C PHE A 186 2.79 -13.30 -2.34
N SER A 187 2.78 -12.32 -3.25
CA SER A 187 2.66 -12.62 -4.69
C SER A 187 3.85 -13.41 -5.24
N LYS A 188 5.01 -13.31 -4.58
CA LYS A 188 6.26 -13.97 -4.99
C LYS A 188 6.48 -15.32 -4.30
N ILE A 189 6.11 -15.43 -3.02
CA ILE A 189 6.43 -16.58 -2.15
C ILE A 189 5.19 -17.42 -1.81
N GLY A 190 4.01 -16.83 -1.88
CA GLY A 190 2.75 -17.53 -1.65
C GLY A 190 2.61 -18.00 -0.21
N TYR A 191 2.02 -19.18 -0.02
CA TYR A 191 1.62 -19.68 1.29
C TYR A 191 2.78 -20.11 2.20
N GLU A 192 4.00 -20.26 1.69
CA GLU A 192 5.20 -20.44 2.53
C GLU A 192 5.48 -19.22 3.42
N LEU A 193 4.95 -18.05 3.04
CA LEU A 193 5.00 -16.85 3.85
C LEU A 193 4.13 -16.98 5.11
N ILE A 194 2.99 -17.66 5.01
CA ILE A 194 1.96 -17.69 6.04
C ILE A 194 2.06 -18.97 6.89
N PHE A 195 2.41 -20.09 6.25
CA PHE A 195 2.39 -21.42 6.83
C PHE A 195 3.75 -22.12 6.74
N ASP A 196 4.08 -22.86 7.79
CA ASP A 196 5.19 -23.82 7.85
C ASP A 196 4.73 -25.15 8.48
N SER A 197 5.68 -26.02 8.86
CA SER A 197 5.38 -27.29 9.52
C SER A 197 4.64 -27.18 10.86
N ALA A 198 4.70 -26.03 11.54
CA ALA A 198 3.95 -25.76 12.77
C ALA A 198 2.55 -25.15 12.48
N GLY A 199 2.19 -24.96 11.21
CA GLY A 199 0.94 -24.36 10.79
C GLY A 199 1.09 -22.86 10.54
N LEU A 200 0.13 -22.05 11.01
CA LEU A 200 0.19 -20.60 10.87
C LEU A 200 1.38 -20.04 11.65
N LYS A 201 2.18 -19.18 11.02
CA LYS A 201 3.32 -18.47 11.63
C LYS A 201 2.87 -17.38 12.61
N LYS A 202 2.28 -17.81 13.74
CA LYS A 202 1.60 -16.95 14.73
C LYS A 202 2.48 -15.86 15.32
N GLY A 203 3.80 -16.08 15.44
CA GLY A 203 4.74 -15.11 16.02
C GLY A 203 5.30 -14.08 15.02
N THR A 204 4.96 -14.19 13.73
CA THR A 204 5.42 -13.27 12.69
C THR A 204 4.28 -12.84 11.77
N TYR A 205 4.00 -13.59 10.71
CA TYR A 205 2.99 -13.22 9.72
C TYR A 205 1.56 -13.33 10.24
N GLY A 206 1.29 -14.21 11.21
CA GLY A 206 0.04 -14.22 11.95
C GLY A 206 -0.22 -12.88 12.65
N MET A 207 0.77 -12.35 13.37
CA MET A 207 0.68 -11.03 14.00
C MET A 207 0.50 -9.92 12.97
N LEU A 208 1.24 -9.96 11.85
CA LEU A 208 1.08 -8.99 10.77
C LEU A 208 -0.35 -9.00 10.22
N ILE A 209 -0.88 -10.19 9.93
CA ILE A 209 -2.23 -10.36 9.38
C ILE A 209 -3.27 -9.86 10.37
N ASP A 210 -3.14 -10.20 11.66
CA ASP A 210 -4.04 -9.71 12.70
C ASP A 210 -3.96 -8.18 12.83
N TYR A 211 -2.75 -7.60 12.75
CA TYR A 211 -2.55 -6.15 12.70
C TYR A 211 -3.25 -5.51 11.49
N LEU A 212 -3.14 -6.12 10.31
CA LEU A 212 -3.82 -5.65 9.10
C LEU A 212 -5.34 -5.73 9.23
N ARG A 213 -5.88 -6.77 9.87
CA ARG A 213 -7.33 -6.93 10.06
C ARG A 213 -7.91 -6.06 11.17
N SER A 214 -7.12 -5.72 12.19
CA SER A 214 -7.62 -5.01 13.36
C SER A 214 -8.00 -3.56 13.03
N SER A 215 -9.16 -3.11 13.52
CA SER A 215 -9.56 -1.70 13.53
C SER A 215 -8.94 -0.92 14.69
N VAL A 216 -8.39 -1.62 15.70
CA VAL A 216 -7.78 -1.05 16.90
C VAL A 216 -6.28 -1.35 16.92
N LEU A 217 -5.45 -0.33 17.15
CA LEU A 217 -3.99 -0.44 17.17
C LEU A 217 -3.44 -1.04 18.48
N GLU A 218 -4.06 -2.10 19.01
CA GLU A 218 -3.56 -2.78 20.22
C GLU A 218 -2.44 -3.79 19.93
N ILE A 219 -2.26 -4.15 18.66
CA ILE A 219 -1.20 -5.08 18.24
C ILE A 219 0.09 -4.29 18.01
N ASP A 220 1.08 -4.53 18.87
CA ASP A 220 2.45 -4.01 18.73
C ASP A 220 3.19 -4.74 17.59
N PHE A 221 2.98 -4.29 16.35
CA PHE A 221 3.74 -4.73 15.18
C PHE A 221 4.73 -3.63 14.75
N PRO A 222 6.05 -3.91 14.69
CA PRO A 222 7.05 -2.92 14.30
C PRO A 222 6.91 -2.59 12.81
N ILE A 223 6.84 -1.30 12.48
CA ILE A 223 6.66 -0.85 11.09
C ILE A 223 7.91 -0.11 10.63
N VAL A 224 8.74 -0.84 9.91
CA VAL A 224 10.08 -0.41 9.53
C VAL A 224 10.13 -0.11 8.04
N TYR A 225 10.48 1.11 7.68
CA TYR A 225 10.66 1.52 6.30
C TYR A 225 11.65 2.69 6.15
N ILE A 226 12.22 2.81 4.96
CA ILE A 226 13.02 3.96 4.51
C ILE A 226 12.31 4.60 3.34
N ASN A 227 12.13 5.92 3.39
CA ASN A 227 11.54 6.71 2.30
C ASN A 227 12.60 7.12 1.27
N GLN A 228 12.16 7.41 0.05
CA GLN A 228 13.01 7.84 -1.08
C GLN A 228 14.14 6.85 -1.42
N HIS A 229 13.97 5.58 -1.07
CA HIS A 229 14.99 4.55 -1.23
C HIS A 229 14.39 3.25 -1.76
N ALA A 230 15.15 2.52 -2.57
CA ALA A 230 14.78 1.23 -3.13
C ALA A 230 16.08 0.47 -3.47
N PRO A 231 16.64 -0.31 -2.52
CA PRO A 231 18.00 -0.86 -2.63
C PRO A 231 18.15 -2.01 -3.64
N LEU A 232 17.06 -2.63 -4.06
CA LEU A 232 17.09 -3.76 -5.00
C LEU A 232 17.10 -3.28 -6.45
N ASN A 233 17.89 -3.93 -7.30
CA ASN A 233 18.07 -3.52 -8.69
C ASN A 233 17.28 -4.37 -9.68
N ASN A 234 17.13 -5.68 -9.41
CA ASN A 234 16.59 -6.65 -10.35
C ASN A 234 15.26 -7.28 -9.88
N SER A 235 14.86 -7.06 -8.63
CA SER A 235 13.66 -7.59 -8.01
C SER A 235 12.93 -6.55 -7.14
N THR A 236 11.68 -6.85 -6.80
CA THR A 236 10.89 -6.09 -5.82
C THR A 236 11.05 -6.61 -4.40
N VAL A 237 11.64 -7.80 -4.22
CA VAL A 237 11.83 -8.44 -2.90
C VAL A 237 13.26 -8.94 -2.78
N GLY A 238 13.88 -8.69 -1.63
CA GLY A 238 15.19 -9.20 -1.26
C GLY A 238 15.23 -9.57 0.21
N VAL A 239 16.33 -10.15 0.66
CA VAL A 239 16.54 -10.59 2.05
C VAL A 239 17.86 -10.04 2.54
N ILE A 240 17.87 -9.39 3.71
CA ILE A 240 19.12 -9.06 4.41
C ILE A 240 19.73 -10.38 4.90
N THR A 241 20.92 -10.69 4.39
CA THR A 241 21.67 -11.91 4.73
C THR A 241 22.83 -11.64 5.68
N ALA A 242 23.29 -10.39 5.76
CA ALA A 242 24.26 -9.98 6.77
C ALA A 242 24.11 -8.49 7.14
N PRO A 243 24.30 -8.15 8.43
CA PRO A 243 24.57 -9.08 9.52
C PRO A 243 23.27 -9.77 10.01
N SER A 244 23.39 -10.99 10.53
CA SER A 244 22.25 -11.91 10.72
C SER A 244 21.21 -11.42 11.73
N GLU A 245 21.60 -10.55 12.67
CA GLU A 245 20.72 -9.92 13.65
C GLU A 245 19.72 -8.93 13.02
N PHE A 246 19.93 -8.52 11.77
CA PHE A 246 18.97 -7.73 10.97
C PHE A 246 18.39 -8.53 9.81
N ALA A 247 18.44 -9.86 9.84
CA ALA A 247 17.83 -10.68 8.80
C ALA A 247 16.32 -10.41 8.71
N THR A 248 15.90 -9.80 7.61
CA THR A 248 14.52 -9.42 7.29
C THR A 248 14.33 -9.46 5.78
N PHE A 249 13.09 -9.56 5.31
CA PHE A 249 12.82 -9.16 3.92
C PHE A 249 13.00 -7.65 3.76
N VAL A 250 13.41 -7.24 2.57
CA VAL A 250 13.41 -5.87 2.07
C VAL A 250 12.51 -5.83 0.84
N VAL A 251 11.54 -4.93 0.84
CA VAL A 251 10.54 -4.82 -0.24
C VAL A 251 10.63 -3.45 -0.87
N ASN A 252 10.97 -3.41 -2.15
CA ASN A 252 10.94 -2.19 -2.96
C ASN A 252 9.49 -1.90 -3.38
N LEU A 253 8.91 -0.83 -2.83
CA LEU A 253 7.65 -0.29 -3.30
C LEU A 253 7.89 0.99 -4.09
N THR A 254 7.20 1.11 -5.23
CA THR A 254 7.22 2.32 -6.07
C THR A 254 5.79 2.78 -6.32
N PHE A 255 5.47 3.98 -5.86
CA PHE A 255 4.20 4.66 -6.11
C PHE A 255 4.40 5.70 -7.20
N LYS A 256 3.54 5.70 -8.22
CA LYS A 256 3.63 6.62 -9.36
C LYS A 256 2.42 7.53 -9.41
N LEU A 257 2.65 8.84 -9.45
CA LEU A 257 1.57 9.82 -9.54
C LEU A 257 2.01 11.04 -10.35
N ASN A 258 1.30 11.36 -11.43
CA ASN A 258 1.55 12.50 -12.30
C ASN A 258 3.01 12.58 -12.84
N GLY A 259 3.60 11.44 -13.19
CA GLY A 259 4.98 11.36 -13.70
C GLY A 259 6.06 11.32 -12.62
N ASN A 260 5.72 11.55 -11.35
CA ASN A 260 6.65 11.42 -10.23
C ASN A 260 6.63 9.99 -9.67
N GLU A 261 7.81 9.52 -9.23
CA GLU A 261 7.98 8.23 -8.58
C GLU A 261 8.41 8.41 -7.12
N PHE A 262 7.70 7.73 -6.22
CA PHE A 262 8.01 7.69 -4.80
C PHE A 262 8.44 6.27 -4.43
N LYS A 263 9.67 6.14 -3.94
CA LYS A 263 10.29 4.85 -3.64
C LYS A 263 10.36 4.62 -2.14
N TYR A 264 10.05 3.41 -1.70
CA TYR A 264 10.13 2.98 -0.32
C TYR A 264 10.78 1.61 -0.23
N ALA A 265 11.65 1.44 0.76
CA ALA A 265 12.13 0.14 1.20
C ALA A 265 11.38 -0.22 2.49
N VAL A 266 10.54 -1.25 2.45
CA VAL A 266 9.75 -1.70 3.60
C VAL A 266 10.29 -3.05 4.07
N PHE A 267 10.44 -3.22 5.38
CA PHE A 267 11.01 -4.43 5.94
C PHE A 267 9.93 -5.31 6.57
N LEU A 268 10.00 -6.62 6.31
CA LEU A 268 9.11 -7.63 6.88
C LEU A 268 9.93 -8.71 7.58
N PRO A 269 9.34 -9.50 8.49
CA PRO A 269 10.05 -10.60 9.15
C PRO A 269 10.74 -11.52 8.13
N HIS A 270 11.90 -12.09 8.48
CA HIS A 270 12.49 -13.15 7.66
C HIS A 270 11.54 -14.37 7.62
N PRO A 271 11.44 -15.13 6.52
CA PRO A 271 10.49 -16.24 6.41
C PRO A 271 10.75 -17.34 7.46
N ASP A 272 12.00 -17.50 7.88
CA ASP A 272 12.42 -18.51 8.86
C ASP A 272 12.41 -17.99 10.31
N CYS A 273 12.07 -16.71 10.54
CA CYS A 273 11.96 -16.17 11.88
C CYS A 273 10.65 -16.63 12.55
N THR A 274 10.76 -17.00 13.83
CA THR A 274 9.60 -17.40 14.67
C THR A 274 9.06 -16.24 15.52
N ASN A 275 9.75 -15.10 15.53
CA ASN A 275 9.38 -13.90 16.27
C ASN A 275 9.84 -12.62 15.54
N LEU A 276 9.50 -11.45 16.09
CA LEU A 276 9.76 -10.14 15.49
C LEU A 276 11.09 -9.49 15.93
N SER A 277 11.98 -10.20 16.62
CA SER A 277 13.18 -9.60 17.24
C SER A 277 14.12 -8.92 16.25
N ASN A 278 14.41 -9.53 15.10
CA ASN A 278 15.22 -8.92 14.04
C ASN A 278 14.61 -7.61 13.52
N LEU A 279 13.28 -7.61 13.34
CA LEU A 279 12.56 -6.44 12.84
C LEU A 279 12.53 -5.31 13.88
N LYS A 280 12.37 -5.63 15.17
CA LYS A 280 12.45 -4.66 16.27
C LYS A 280 13.85 -4.04 16.40
N LYS A 281 14.91 -4.85 16.29
CA LYS A 281 16.30 -4.35 16.27
C LYS A 281 16.53 -3.40 15.09
N LEU A 282 15.98 -3.72 13.92
CA LEU A 282 16.09 -2.86 12.75
C LEU A 282 15.29 -1.56 12.92
N GLU A 283 14.13 -1.61 13.57
CA GLU A 283 13.34 -0.41 13.93
C GLU A 283 14.14 0.53 14.84
N GLU A 284 14.74 -0.01 15.90
CA GLU A 284 15.61 0.72 16.82
C GLU A 284 16.76 1.38 16.03
N LEU A 285 17.43 0.59 15.19
CA LEU A 285 18.55 1.04 14.35
C LEU A 285 18.20 2.25 13.46
N ILE A 286 17.03 2.21 12.82
CA ILE A 286 16.57 3.26 11.91
C ILE A 286 16.07 4.48 12.69
N THR A 287 15.55 4.29 13.90
CA THR A 287 14.96 5.36 14.70
C THR A 287 16.00 6.18 15.47
N THR A 288 17.15 5.59 15.86
CA THR A 288 18.14 6.24 16.74
C THR A 288 19.09 7.25 16.05
N GLY A 289 19.00 7.47 14.73
CA GLY A 289 19.67 8.59 14.03
C GLY A 289 20.80 8.21 13.07
N ASP A 290 21.55 9.23 12.61
CA ASP A 290 22.51 9.21 11.49
C ASP A 290 23.59 8.13 11.61
N HIS A 291 23.27 6.96 11.10
CA HIS A 291 24.19 5.85 11.03
C HIS A 291 24.22 5.32 9.59
N THR A 292 25.43 5.11 9.08
CA THR A 292 25.63 4.38 7.83
C THR A 292 25.74 2.90 8.15
N PHE A 293 24.78 2.11 7.67
CA PHE A 293 24.80 0.64 7.79
C PHE A 293 24.91 -0.01 6.42
N ASN A 294 25.77 -1.01 6.32
CA ASN A 294 25.95 -1.78 5.09
C ASN A 294 25.30 -3.15 5.28
N PHE A 295 24.25 -3.42 4.51
CA PHE A 295 23.60 -4.73 4.47
C PHE A 295 24.05 -5.51 3.24
N LYS A 296 24.27 -6.82 3.40
CA LYS A 296 24.31 -7.74 2.27
C LYS A 296 22.89 -8.19 1.96
N ILE A 297 22.40 -7.90 0.77
CA ILE A 297 21.04 -8.23 0.36
C ILE A 297 21.09 -9.27 -0.77
N ALA A 298 20.36 -10.36 -0.60
CA ALA A 298 20.11 -11.35 -1.66
C ALA A 298 18.73 -11.06 -2.28
N GLU A 299 18.67 -10.86 -3.60
CA GLU A 299 17.41 -10.59 -4.29
C GLU A 299 16.61 -11.89 -4.54
N VAL A 300 15.31 -11.86 -4.28
CA VAL A 300 14.39 -12.98 -4.52
C VAL A 300 13.93 -12.92 -5.97
N MET A 301 14.37 -13.89 -6.78
CA MET A 301 14.05 -13.97 -8.21
C MET A 301 12.85 -14.86 -8.53
N LEU A 302 12.33 -15.60 -7.55
CA LEU A 302 11.17 -16.47 -7.69
C LEU A 302 9.89 -15.64 -7.83
N ASP A 303 9.05 -16.00 -8.80
CA ASP A 303 7.71 -15.45 -8.98
C ASP A 303 6.74 -16.60 -9.23
N ILE A 304 5.83 -16.84 -8.29
CA ILE A 304 4.81 -17.89 -8.44
C ILE A 304 3.84 -17.58 -9.59
N CYS A 305 3.73 -16.31 -9.97
CA CYS A 305 2.84 -15.87 -11.05
C CYS A 305 3.51 -15.82 -12.44
N SER A 306 4.83 -15.99 -12.54
CA SER A 306 5.58 -15.96 -13.81
C SER A 306 5.40 -17.24 -14.62
#